data_AF-A0A132PEQ1-F1
#
_entry.id   AF-A0A132PEQ1-F1
#
_cell.length_a   1.000
_cell.length_b   1.000
_cell.length_c   1.000
_cell.angle_alpha   90.00
_cell.angle_beta   90.00
_cell.angle_gamma   90.00
#
_symmetry.space_group_name_H-M   'P 1'
#
loop_
_entity.id
_entity.type
_entity.pdbx_description
1 polymer ?
#
loop_
_entity_poly.entity_id
_entity_poly.type
_entity_poly.pdbx_seq_one_letter_code
_entity_poly.pdbx_strand_id
1 'polypeptide(L)'
;MTTFDGDETLADETAESEDVVEATETAEAESVDETDAAPAADEAAATEAPAADEDEDPAVALKKELRLKPGDWYVIHSYAGYENKVKANLETRVQNLDVGDYIFQVEVPTEEVTEIKNGQRKQVNRKVLPGYILVRMELNDESWGAVRNTPGVTGFVGATSRPSPLSLDDVVKFLLPQGAAKKPAKAAAAASAASTEATLERPEILVDFEVGESVTVMDGPFATLPASISEVNAEQQKLKVLVSIFGRETPVELTFNQVAKI
;
A
#
# COMPACT_ATOMS: atom_id res chain seq x y z
N MET A 1 -58.20 14.26 -18.13
CA MET A 1 -58.84 13.77 -19.36
C MET A 1 -58.80 14.90 -20.37
N THR A 2 -57.69 14.99 -21.10
CA THR A 2 -57.44 15.77 -22.35
C THR A 2 -55.92 15.68 -22.59
N THR A 3 -55.48 14.63 -23.29
CA THR A 3 -55.14 14.56 -24.73
C THR A 3 -53.67 14.86 -24.99
N PHE A 4 -52.94 13.75 -25.07
CA PHE A 4 -51.68 13.52 -25.76
C PHE A 4 -51.97 13.51 -27.27
N ASP A 5 -51.17 14.20 -28.07
CA ASP A 5 -51.02 13.97 -29.50
C ASP A 5 -49.54 14.12 -29.84
N GLY A 6 -48.96 13.06 -30.38
CA GLY A 6 -47.57 12.98 -30.80
C GLY A 6 -47.44 13.14 -32.30
N ASP A 7 -46.34 12.57 -32.82
CA ASP A 7 -46.01 12.36 -34.24
C ASP A 7 -45.29 13.55 -34.92
N GLU A 8 -44.30 13.41 -35.78
CA GLU A 8 -43.25 12.43 -36.09
C GLU A 8 -42.28 13.19 -37.03
N THR A 9 -41.09 12.63 -37.19
CA THR A 9 -39.92 13.06 -37.98
C THR A 9 -40.17 13.47 -39.44
N LEU A 10 -39.31 14.34 -40.00
CA LEU A 10 -38.37 14.01 -41.11
C LEU A 10 -37.60 15.24 -41.63
N ALA A 11 -36.39 14.93 -42.10
CA ALA A 11 -35.34 15.82 -42.61
C ALA A 11 -35.69 16.50 -43.94
N ASP A 12 -34.97 17.58 -44.30
CA ASP A 12 -33.92 17.57 -45.35
C ASP A 12 -33.49 18.99 -45.82
N GLU A 13 -32.25 19.04 -46.32
CA GLU A 13 -31.70 19.92 -47.38
C GLU A 13 -31.09 21.33 -47.10
N THR A 14 -29.76 21.37 -47.34
CA THR A 14 -28.94 22.34 -48.14
C THR A 14 -28.97 23.85 -47.85
N ALA A 15 -27.87 24.53 -47.53
CA ALA A 15 -26.62 24.85 -48.27
C ALA A 15 -26.66 26.23 -48.96
N GLU A 16 -25.46 26.83 -49.06
CA GLU A 16 -25.05 28.10 -49.70
C GLU A 16 -25.06 29.38 -48.80
N SER A 17 -23.90 29.94 -48.42
CA SER A 17 -22.88 30.75 -49.16
C SER A 17 -23.28 32.25 -49.11
N GLU A 18 -22.46 33.30 -49.02
CA GLU A 18 -21.03 33.66 -49.15
C GLU A 18 -20.80 34.95 -48.31
N ASP A 19 -19.54 35.27 -47.94
CA ASP A 19 -18.85 36.57 -48.15
C ASP A 19 -17.50 36.51 -47.39
N VAL A 20 -16.33 36.28 -48.00
CA VAL A 20 -15.50 37.11 -48.91
C VAL A 20 -14.57 38.10 -48.16
N VAL A 21 -13.28 37.73 -48.19
CA VAL A 21 -12.01 38.51 -48.33
C VAL A 21 -11.66 39.59 -47.28
N GLU A 22 -10.41 39.72 -46.82
CA GLU A 22 -9.27 40.17 -47.62
C GLU A 22 -7.92 39.79 -46.98
N ALA A 23 -6.97 39.45 -47.85
CA ALA A 23 -5.60 39.09 -47.58
C ALA A 23 -4.71 40.31 -47.33
N THR A 24 -3.60 40.14 -46.60
CA THR A 24 -2.33 40.71 -47.09
C THR A 24 -1.13 39.95 -46.54
N GLU A 25 -0.38 39.41 -47.48
CA GLU A 25 0.95 38.81 -47.41
C GLU A 25 2.01 39.90 -47.21
N THR A 26 3.07 39.64 -46.42
CA THR A 26 4.44 39.95 -46.86
C THR A 26 5.46 39.18 -46.02
N ALA A 27 6.22 38.34 -46.72
CA ALA A 27 7.50 37.80 -46.27
C ALA A 27 8.61 38.74 -46.75
N GLU A 28 9.64 38.96 -45.94
CA GLU A 28 10.98 39.24 -46.45
C GLU A 28 12.02 38.74 -45.45
N ALA A 29 12.99 38.01 -45.99
CA ALA A 29 14.17 37.48 -45.34
C ALA A 29 15.39 38.03 -46.10
N GLU A 30 16.47 38.36 -45.38
CA GLU A 30 17.90 38.19 -45.72
C GLU A 30 18.75 38.88 -44.63
N SER A 31 19.65 38.18 -43.91
CA SER A 31 21.08 37.87 -44.22
C SER A 31 21.99 39.09 -43.92
N VAL A 32 23.18 39.10 -43.30
CA VAL A 32 24.26 38.19 -42.83
C VAL A 32 25.05 38.98 -41.73
N ASP A 33 25.82 38.41 -40.80
CA ASP A 33 27.24 38.05 -40.98
C ASP A 33 27.83 37.29 -39.77
N GLU A 34 28.79 36.43 -40.12
CA GLU A 34 29.57 35.45 -39.36
C GLU A 34 30.79 36.14 -38.69
N THR A 35 31.33 35.71 -37.55
CA THR A 35 32.51 34.81 -37.35
C THR A 35 33.04 35.20 -35.94
N ASP A 36 33.41 34.33 -34.99
CA ASP A 36 34.68 33.60 -34.97
C ASP A 36 34.81 32.68 -33.74
N ALA A 37 35.31 31.48 -34.01
CA ALA A 37 36.16 30.58 -33.20
C ALA A 37 35.81 30.18 -31.73
N ALA A 38 35.42 28.91 -31.58
CA ALA A 38 35.92 28.01 -30.53
C ALA A 38 37.32 27.46 -30.95
N PRO A 39 38.17 26.79 -30.11
CA PRO A 39 37.80 25.86 -29.02
C PRO A 39 38.81 25.68 -27.84
N ALA A 40 38.55 24.63 -27.02
CA ALA A 40 39.38 23.90 -26.04
C ALA A 40 39.35 24.41 -24.57
N ALA A 41 38.69 23.68 -23.66
CA ALA A 41 39.23 22.61 -22.76
C ALA A 41 40.05 23.24 -21.60
N ASP A 42 39.93 22.92 -20.32
CA ASP A 42 39.54 21.72 -19.57
C ASP A 42 39.41 22.18 -18.09
N GLU A 43 38.47 21.65 -17.33
CA GLU A 43 38.71 21.13 -15.95
C GLU A 43 37.37 20.85 -15.26
N ALA A 44 37.17 19.56 -15.07
CA ALA A 44 36.16 18.97 -14.23
C ALA A 44 36.26 19.45 -12.79
N ALA A 45 35.13 19.90 -12.24
CA ALA A 45 34.82 19.72 -10.82
C ALA A 45 33.61 18.80 -10.77
N ALA A 46 33.89 17.54 -10.44
CA ALA A 46 32.94 16.47 -10.29
C ALA A 46 31.83 16.86 -9.31
N THR A 47 30.61 17.03 -9.82
CA THR A 47 29.42 16.94 -8.98
C THR A 47 29.29 15.48 -8.58
N GLU A 48 29.72 15.17 -7.36
CA GLU A 48 29.41 13.91 -6.70
C GLU A 48 27.91 13.67 -6.80
N ALA A 49 27.52 12.77 -7.71
CA ALA A 49 26.27 12.05 -7.58
C ALA A 49 26.31 11.35 -6.22
N PRO A 50 25.31 11.53 -5.34
CA PRO A 50 25.28 10.73 -4.14
C PRO A 50 25.11 9.29 -4.60
N ALA A 51 26.05 8.45 -4.17
CA ALA A 51 26.00 7.02 -4.34
C ALA A 51 24.62 6.52 -3.89
N ALA A 52 24.02 5.66 -4.72
CA ALA A 52 22.88 4.86 -4.32
C ALA A 52 23.35 3.93 -3.20
N ASP A 53 22.92 4.20 -1.97
CA ASP A 53 23.02 3.25 -0.87
C ASP A 53 22.02 2.12 -1.15
N GLU A 54 22.54 0.94 -1.50
CA GLU A 54 21.79 -0.25 -1.91
C GLU A 54 21.02 -0.98 -0.78
N ASP A 55 20.83 -0.35 0.39
CA ASP A 55 20.08 -0.91 1.52
C ASP A 55 19.25 0.17 2.27
N GLU A 56 18.67 1.15 1.57
CA GLU A 56 17.68 2.03 2.21
C GLU A 56 16.43 1.22 2.58
N ASP A 57 16.18 1.06 3.90
CA ASP A 57 14.94 0.52 4.45
C ASP A 57 13.73 1.07 3.66
N PRO A 58 12.80 0.22 3.17
CA PRO A 58 11.65 0.67 2.38
C PRO A 58 10.87 1.83 3.03
N ALA A 59 10.91 1.94 4.37
CA ALA A 59 10.32 3.06 5.10
C ALA A 59 11.04 4.40 4.86
N VAL A 60 12.38 4.40 4.78
CA VAL A 60 13.19 5.60 4.55
C VAL A 60 13.03 6.10 3.11
N ALA A 61 13.02 5.18 2.14
CA ALA A 61 12.76 5.48 0.75
C ALA A 61 11.36 6.09 0.55
N LEU A 62 10.32 5.47 1.13
CA LEU A 62 8.95 5.98 1.08
C LEU A 62 8.84 7.35 1.75
N LYS A 63 9.50 7.57 2.89
CA LYS A 63 9.51 8.87 3.57
C LYS A 63 10.13 9.97 2.69
N LYS A 64 11.25 9.67 2.03
CA LYS A 64 11.93 10.59 1.11
C LYS A 64 11.04 10.94 -0.09
N GLU A 65 10.37 9.94 -0.65
CA GLU A 65 9.41 10.12 -1.73
C GLU A 65 8.22 10.98 -1.28
N LEU A 66 7.58 10.63 -0.15
CA LEU A 66 6.43 11.37 0.36
C LEU A 66 6.76 12.83 0.70
N ARG A 67 7.99 13.13 1.11
CA ARG A 67 8.45 14.50 1.38
C ARG A 67 8.65 15.33 0.11
N LEU A 68 8.94 14.70 -1.02
CA LEU A 68 9.11 15.39 -2.30
C LEU A 68 7.78 15.74 -2.95
N LYS A 69 6.73 14.97 -2.66
CA LYS A 69 5.42 15.17 -3.26
C LYS A 69 4.63 16.28 -2.51
N PRO A 70 3.85 17.13 -3.21
CA PRO A 70 3.17 18.28 -2.61
C PRO A 70 1.98 17.94 -1.70
N GLY A 71 1.66 18.80 -0.72
CA GLY A 71 0.47 18.64 0.13
C GLY A 71 0.66 17.73 1.33
N ASP A 72 -0.28 17.87 2.27
CA ASP A 72 -0.22 17.25 3.59
C ASP A 72 -1.14 16.03 3.67
N TRP A 73 -0.80 15.11 4.57
CA TRP A 73 -1.61 13.93 4.83
C TRP A 73 -2.65 14.21 5.90
N TYR A 74 -3.89 13.80 5.65
CA TYR A 74 -5.00 13.86 6.60
C TYR A 74 -5.65 12.50 6.73
N VAL A 75 -6.33 12.28 7.86
CA VAL A 75 -7.08 11.06 8.12
C VAL A 75 -8.57 11.35 8.06
N ILE A 76 -9.28 10.52 7.33
CA ILE A 76 -10.72 10.53 7.18
C ILE A 76 -11.29 9.33 7.93
N HIS A 77 -12.34 9.57 8.70
CA HIS A 77 -13.16 8.51 9.28
C HIS A 77 -14.32 8.18 8.32
N SER A 78 -14.53 6.89 8.13
CA SER A 78 -15.60 6.29 7.32
C SER A 78 -16.22 5.12 8.07
N TYR A 79 -17.38 4.66 7.62
CA TYR A 79 -17.98 3.45 8.18
C TYR A 79 -17.12 2.22 7.88
N ALA A 80 -16.92 1.37 8.90
CA ALA A 80 -16.18 0.13 8.74
C ALA A 80 -16.80 -0.76 7.65
N GLY A 81 -15.96 -1.30 6.76
CA GLY A 81 -16.39 -2.10 5.61
C GLY A 81 -16.67 -1.28 4.34
N TYR A 82 -16.80 0.06 4.44
CA TYR A 82 -17.04 0.94 3.30
C TYR A 82 -15.78 1.62 2.77
N GLU A 83 -14.61 1.39 3.36
CA GLU A 83 -13.36 2.12 3.09
C GLU A 83 -12.94 2.04 1.61
N ASN A 84 -12.95 0.84 1.03
CA ASN A 84 -12.59 0.65 -0.39
C ASN A 84 -13.60 1.34 -1.32
N LYS A 85 -14.88 1.36 -0.92
CA LYS A 85 -15.93 2.06 -1.66
C LYS A 85 -15.77 3.58 -1.56
N VAL A 86 -15.40 4.07 -0.38
CA VAL A 86 -15.13 5.49 -0.14
C VAL A 86 -13.88 5.93 -0.91
N LYS A 87 -12.82 5.11 -0.98
CA LYS A 87 -11.66 5.36 -1.85
C LYS A 87 -12.09 5.56 -3.30
N ALA A 88 -12.84 4.62 -3.87
CA ALA A 88 -13.33 4.73 -5.25
C ALA A 88 -14.27 5.94 -5.47
N ASN A 89 -15.15 6.23 -4.50
CA ASN A 89 -16.03 7.40 -4.55
C ASN A 89 -15.23 8.71 -4.50
N LEU A 90 -14.20 8.78 -3.66
CA LEU A 90 -13.30 9.94 -3.56
C LEU A 90 -12.57 10.13 -4.89
N GLU A 91 -11.94 9.10 -5.44
CA GLU A 91 -11.23 9.17 -6.72
C GLU A 91 -12.15 9.65 -7.86
N THR A 92 -13.36 9.08 -7.95
CA THR A 92 -14.36 9.49 -8.94
C THR A 92 -14.79 10.94 -8.73
N ARG A 93 -14.97 11.36 -7.48
CA ARG A 93 -15.43 12.71 -7.13
C ARG A 93 -14.34 13.77 -7.34
N VAL A 94 -13.09 13.42 -7.10
CA VAL A 94 -11.92 14.25 -7.40
C VAL A 94 -11.85 14.56 -8.89
N GLN A 95 -12.10 13.54 -9.73
CA GLN A 95 -12.15 13.69 -11.18
C GLN A 95 -13.36 14.51 -11.64
N ASN A 96 -14.55 14.25 -11.10
CA ASN A 96 -15.79 14.91 -11.55
C ASN A 96 -15.96 16.36 -11.10
N LEU A 97 -15.27 16.78 -10.04
CA LEU A 97 -15.32 18.16 -9.52
C LEU A 97 -14.09 18.97 -9.93
N ASP A 98 -13.18 18.39 -10.72
CA ASP A 98 -11.92 19.02 -11.13
C ASP A 98 -11.08 19.53 -9.94
N VAL A 99 -11.20 18.89 -8.77
CA VAL A 99 -10.41 19.20 -7.56
C VAL A 99 -9.13 18.35 -7.46
N GLY A 100 -8.73 17.74 -8.59
CA GLY A 100 -7.52 16.91 -8.69
C GLY A 100 -6.22 17.66 -8.38
N ASP A 101 -6.23 18.98 -8.55
CA ASP A 101 -5.09 19.84 -8.23
C ASP A 101 -4.87 19.99 -6.71
N TYR A 102 -5.88 19.70 -5.90
CA TYR A 102 -5.82 19.80 -4.45
C TYR A 102 -5.80 18.45 -3.76
N ILE A 103 -6.35 17.40 -4.37
CA ILE A 103 -6.40 16.05 -3.80
C ILE A 103 -5.49 15.13 -4.60
N PHE A 104 -4.31 14.85 -4.05
CA PHE A 104 -3.25 14.16 -4.78
C PHE A 104 -3.32 12.63 -4.68
N GLN A 105 -3.70 12.10 -3.51
CA GLN A 105 -3.64 10.65 -3.27
C GLN A 105 -4.64 10.22 -2.19
N VAL A 106 -5.28 9.05 -2.37
CA VAL A 106 -6.17 8.43 -1.38
C VAL A 106 -5.72 6.98 -1.15
N GLU A 107 -5.41 6.62 0.08
CA GLU A 107 -4.96 5.27 0.44
C GLU A 107 -5.76 4.67 1.60
N VAL A 108 -5.99 3.36 1.51
CA VAL A 108 -6.62 2.57 2.57
C VAL A 108 -5.54 1.67 3.19
N PRO A 109 -5.26 1.77 4.49
CA PRO A 109 -4.30 0.92 5.19
C PRO A 109 -4.73 -0.56 5.18
N THR A 110 -4.14 -1.33 4.28
CA THR A 110 -4.32 -2.79 4.23
C THR A 110 -2.98 -3.51 4.33
N GLU A 111 -2.97 -4.62 5.05
CA GLU A 111 -1.86 -5.55 5.18
C GLU A 111 -2.20 -6.87 4.51
N GLU A 112 -1.27 -7.39 3.73
CA GLU A 112 -1.42 -8.70 3.09
C GLU A 112 -1.07 -9.81 4.09
N VAL A 113 -2.09 -10.44 4.67
CA VAL A 113 -1.91 -11.55 5.60
C VAL A 113 -2.08 -12.87 4.84
N THR A 114 -1.14 -13.80 5.02
CA THR A 114 -1.27 -15.15 4.45
C THR A 114 -2.19 -15.98 5.33
N GLU A 115 -3.44 -16.13 4.94
CA GLU A 115 -4.41 -16.99 5.60
C GLU A 115 -4.32 -18.41 5.01
N ILE A 116 -4.16 -19.43 5.85
CA ILE A 116 -4.16 -20.83 5.41
C ILE A 116 -5.60 -21.33 5.50
N LYS A 117 -6.31 -21.33 4.36
CA LYS A 117 -7.65 -21.94 4.24
C LYS A 117 -7.54 -23.24 3.46
N ASN A 118 -8.00 -24.35 4.05
CA ASN A 118 -7.99 -25.69 3.45
C ASN A 118 -6.59 -26.17 2.99
N GLY A 119 -5.54 -25.85 3.75
CA GLY A 119 -4.17 -26.24 3.41
C GLY A 119 -3.54 -25.47 2.23
N GLN A 120 -4.27 -24.57 1.58
CA GLN A 120 -3.72 -23.64 0.58
C GLN A 120 -3.49 -22.27 1.23
N ARG A 121 -2.27 -21.76 1.07
CA ARG A 121 -1.90 -20.39 1.46
C ARG A 121 -2.60 -19.41 0.52
N LYS A 122 -3.49 -18.58 1.06
CA LYS A 122 -4.13 -17.49 0.34
C LYS A 122 -3.69 -16.16 0.94
N GLN A 123 -3.14 -15.28 0.12
CA GLN A 123 -2.95 -13.88 0.52
C GLN A 123 -4.32 -13.22 0.60
N VAL A 124 -4.65 -12.65 1.76
CA VAL A 124 -5.88 -11.93 2.02
C VAL A 124 -5.52 -10.56 2.58
N ASN A 125 -6.07 -9.50 1.98
CA ASN A 125 -5.83 -8.14 2.43
C ASN A 125 -6.70 -7.88 3.65
N ARG A 126 -6.06 -7.74 4.81
CA ARG A 126 -6.70 -7.37 6.07
C ARG A 126 -6.50 -5.88 6.31
N LYS A 127 -7.55 -5.17 6.69
CA LYS A 127 -7.45 -3.73 7.03
C LYS A 127 -6.75 -3.58 8.38
N VAL A 128 -5.71 -2.75 8.43
CA VAL A 128 -4.96 -2.47 9.67
C VAL A 128 -5.80 -1.60 10.61
N LEU A 129 -6.53 -0.65 10.04
CA LEU A 129 -7.37 0.31 10.75
C LEU A 129 -8.77 0.36 10.11
N PRO A 130 -9.76 -0.41 10.61
CA PRO A 130 -11.12 -0.35 10.08
C PRO A 130 -11.71 1.05 10.30
N GLY A 131 -12.35 1.59 9.26
CA GLY A 131 -12.96 2.91 9.26
C GLY A 131 -12.01 4.07 8.96
N TYR A 132 -10.70 3.86 8.81
CA TYR A 132 -9.75 4.95 8.55
C TYR A 132 -9.23 4.93 7.11
N ILE A 133 -9.11 6.12 6.52
CA ILE A 133 -8.60 6.34 5.16
C ILE A 133 -7.61 7.50 5.23
N LEU A 134 -6.47 7.37 4.56
CA LEU A 134 -5.49 8.44 4.43
C LEU A 134 -5.73 9.18 3.12
N VAL A 135 -5.70 10.51 3.19
CA VAL A 135 -5.77 11.37 2.01
C VAL A 135 -4.62 12.35 2.03
N ARG A 136 -3.93 12.51 0.90
CA ARG A 136 -2.93 13.56 0.70
C ARG A 136 -3.55 14.69 -0.10
N MET A 137 -3.61 15.88 0.49
CA MET A 137 -4.26 17.03 -0.13
C MET A 137 -3.74 18.36 0.39
N GLU A 138 -4.03 19.43 -0.35
CA GLU A 138 -4.00 20.80 0.18
C GLU A 138 -5.34 21.12 0.82
N LEU A 139 -5.32 21.64 2.05
CA LEU A 139 -6.54 21.97 2.78
C LEU A 139 -7.09 23.33 2.33
N ASN A 140 -8.16 23.30 1.55
CA ASN A 140 -8.95 24.45 1.15
C ASN A 140 -10.46 24.11 1.23
N ASP A 141 -11.33 25.09 0.97
CA ASP A 141 -12.78 24.88 1.10
C ASP A 141 -13.33 23.88 0.07
N GLU A 142 -12.74 23.80 -1.13
CA GLU A 142 -13.17 22.91 -2.21
C GLU A 142 -12.77 21.46 -1.93
N SER A 143 -11.51 21.20 -1.57
CA SER A 143 -10.98 19.88 -1.21
C SER A 143 -11.63 19.36 0.07
N TRP A 144 -11.85 20.24 1.06
CA TRP A 144 -12.57 19.91 2.28
C TRP A 144 -14.03 19.54 1.99
N GLY A 145 -14.72 20.34 1.19
CA GLY A 145 -16.10 20.10 0.78
C GLY A 145 -16.25 18.83 -0.06
N ALA A 146 -15.30 18.55 -0.95
CA ALA A 146 -15.30 17.34 -1.78
C ALA A 146 -15.24 16.08 -0.92
N VAL A 147 -14.33 16.02 0.06
CA VAL A 147 -14.20 14.89 0.99
C VAL A 147 -15.43 14.78 1.89
N ARG A 148 -15.85 15.87 2.52
CA ARG A 148 -16.92 15.85 3.52
C ARG A 148 -18.28 15.46 2.96
N ASN A 149 -18.53 15.79 1.69
CA ASN A 149 -19.75 15.47 0.98
C ASN A 149 -19.68 14.11 0.23
N THR A 150 -18.58 13.37 0.38
CA THR A 150 -18.47 12.04 -0.21
C THR A 150 -19.28 11.01 0.58
N PRO A 151 -20.14 10.20 -0.05
CA PRO A 151 -20.91 9.17 0.63
C PRO A 151 -20.02 8.15 1.34
N GLY A 152 -20.30 7.91 2.63
CA GLY A 152 -19.56 6.97 3.48
C GLY A 152 -18.48 7.61 4.34
N VAL A 153 -18.18 8.89 4.13
CA VAL A 153 -17.31 9.70 5.00
C VAL A 153 -18.12 10.25 6.18
N THR A 154 -17.64 10.03 7.40
CA THR A 154 -18.25 10.60 8.62
C THR A 154 -17.64 11.97 8.95
N GLY A 155 -16.36 12.14 8.64
CA GLY A 155 -15.66 13.41 8.79
C GLY A 155 -14.14 13.22 8.81
N PHE A 156 -13.43 14.33 8.97
CA PHE A 156 -12.00 14.28 9.24
C PHE A 156 -11.72 13.98 10.72
N VAL A 157 -10.58 13.35 10.97
CA VAL A 157 -10.03 13.16 12.31
C VAL A 157 -9.25 14.41 12.70
N GLY A 158 -9.54 14.98 13.89
CA GLY A 158 -8.87 16.17 14.39
C GLY A 158 -9.80 17.09 15.16
N ALA A 159 -9.40 18.37 15.28
CA ALA A 159 -10.22 19.39 15.92
C ALA A 159 -11.53 19.59 15.14
N THR A 160 -12.63 19.85 15.85
CA THR A 160 -14.01 19.89 15.33
C THR A 160 -14.20 20.77 14.08
N SER A 161 -13.36 21.78 13.89
CA SER A 161 -13.47 22.74 12.78
C SER A 161 -12.35 22.67 11.74
N ARG A 162 -11.18 22.11 12.07
CA ARG A 162 -10.06 21.99 11.13
C ARG A 162 -9.32 20.66 11.33
N PRO A 163 -9.14 19.87 10.26
CA PRO A 163 -8.38 18.64 10.35
C PRO A 163 -6.92 18.93 10.65
N SER A 164 -6.30 18.08 11.47
CA SER A 164 -4.87 18.15 11.74
C SER A 164 -4.12 17.30 10.71
N PRO A 165 -3.02 17.81 10.11
CA PRO A 165 -2.18 16.98 9.26
C PRO A 165 -1.48 15.90 10.10
N LEU A 166 -1.23 14.75 9.49
CA LEU A 166 -0.42 13.67 10.04
C LEU A 166 1.06 13.90 9.75
N SER A 167 1.90 13.41 10.66
CA SER A 167 3.33 13.36 10.42
C SER A 167 3.65 12.32 9.34
N LEU A 168 4.68 12.56 8.54
CA LEU A 168 5.13 11.60 7.52
C LEU A 168 5.52 10.25 8.14
N ASP A 169 6.07 10.25 9.36
CA ASP A 169 6.43 9.04 10.09
C ASP A 169 5.20 8.16 10.39
N ASP A 170 4.08 8.77 10.80
CA ASP A 170 2.83 8.04 11.04
C ASP A 170 2.25 7.47 9.74
N VAL A 171 2.28 8.26 8.66
CA VAL A 171 1.80 7.82 7.33
C VAL A 171 2.58 6.62 6.84
N VAL A 172 3.92 6.70 6.91
CA VAL A 172 4.81 5.60 6.52
C VAL A 172 4.51 4.35 7.35
N LYS A 173 4.30 4.49 8.66
CA LYS A 173 3.93 3.38 9.55
C LYS A 173 2.59 2.73 9.18
N PHE A 174 1.60 3.49 8.73
CA PHE A 174 0.30 2.94 8.32
C PHE A 174 0.30 2.33 6.92
N LEU A 175 1.14 2.85 6.01
CA LEU A 175 1.29 2.34 4.65
C LEU A 175 2.21 1.12 4.55
N LEU A 176 3.22 1.03 5.43
CA LEU A 176 4.16 -0.08 5.52
C LEU A 176 3.94 -0.85 6.83
N PRO A 177 2.96 -1.76 6.87
CA PRO A 177 2.93 -2.77 7.92
C PRO A 177 4.21 -3.62 7.80
N GLN A 178 5.02 -3.61 8.85
CA GLN A 178 6.34 -4.25 8.95
C GLN A 178 6.35 -5.78 8.70
N GLY A 179 5.19 -6.39 8.43
CA GLY A 179 5.06 -7.79 8.01
C GLY A 179 5.53 -8.08 6.57
N ALA A 180 5.65 -7.08 5.70
CA ALA A 180 5.99 -7.26 4.27
C ALA A 180 7.48 -7.05 3.93
N ALA A 181 8.27 -6.38 4.78
CA ALA A 181 9.67 -6.03 4.51
C ALA A 181 10.67 -7.17 4.82
N LYS A 182 10.22 -8.39 5.09
CA LYS A 182 11.09 -9.57 5.21
C LYS A 182 10.58 -10.73 4.35
N LYS A 183 10.44 -10.51 3.04
CA LYS A 183 10.56 -11.61 2.06
C LYS A 183 12.07 -11.84 1.82
N PRO A 184 12.60 -13.01 2.18
CA PRO A 184 14.04 -13.25 2.23
C PRO A 184 14.59 -13.38 0.82
N ALA A 185 15.36 -12.38 0.39
CA ALA A 185 16.24 -12.53 -0.76
C ALA A 185 17.48 -13.33 -0.33
N LYS A 186 17.40 -14.64 -0.60
CA LYS A 186 18.52 -15.50 -1.01
C LYS A 186 19.54 -15.90 0.07
N ALA A 187 19.36 -17.12 0.57
CA ALA A 187 20.45 -17.94 1.05
C ALA A 187 21.44 -18.23 -0.10
N ALA A 188 22.73 -17.92 0.10
CA ALA A 188 23.89 -18.78 -0.14
C ALA A 188 25.15 -17.99 -0.53
N ALA A 189 26.01 -17.71 0.45
CA ALA A 189 27.47 -17.79 0.29
C ALA A 189 28.10 -18.08 1.66
N ALA A 190 29.01 -19.05 1.66
CA ALA A 190 29.50 -19.78 2.82
C ALA A 190 30.47 -19.01 3.71
N ALA A 191 30.47 -19.38 5.00
CA ALA A 191 31.60 -19.49 5.93
C ALA A 191 32.83 -18.58 5.71
N SER A 192 33.18 -17.71 6.67
CA SER A 192 33.88 -18.09 7.91
C SER A 192 34.25 -16.86 8.75
N ALA A 193 34.35 -17.13 10.05
CA ALA A 193 35.28 -16.54 11.02
C ALA A 193 35.02 -15.13 11.61
N ALA A 194 35.10 -15.15 12.95
CA ALA A 194 35.45 -14.06 13.87
C ALA A 194 34.35 -13.05 14.22
N SER A 195 33.73 -13.34 15.37
CA SER A 195 33.37 -12.43 16.47
C SER A 195 33.04 -10.98 16.11
N THR A 196 31.82 -10.54 16.41
CA THR A 196 31.49 -9.42 17.32
C THR A 196 30.04 -9.00 17.08
N GLU A 197 29.25 -9.04 18.16
CA GLU A 197 28.05 -8.25 18.45
C GLU A 197 27.14 -7.85 17.27
N ALA A 198 26.04 -8.59 17.11
CA ALA A 198 24.81 -8.04 16.56
C ALA A 198 23.64 -8.86 17.08
N THR A 199 22.87 -8.25 17.98
CA THR A 199 21.56 -8.70 18.46
C THR A 199 20.66 -8.93 17.24
N LEU A 200 20.58 -10.20 16.82
CA LEU A 200 19.62 -10.66 15.83
C LEU A 200 18.25 -10.72 16.52
N GLU A 201 17.48 -9.64 16.41
CA GLU A 201 16.04 -9.66 16.63
C GLU A 201 15.40 -10.57 15.57
N ARG A 202 15.43 -11.85 15.89
CA ARG A 202 14.69 -12.94 15.25
C ARG A 202 13.21 -12.57 15.36
N PRO A 203 12.45 -12.57 14.24
CA PRO A 203 11.04 -12.20 14.27
C PRO A 203 10.34 -13.02 15.35
N GLU A 204 9.68 -12.35 16.30
CA GLU A 204 8.78 -12.98 17.24
C GLU A 204 7.63 -13.57 16.42
N ILE A 205 7.80 -14.83 16.01
CA ILE A 205 6.70 -15.65 15.57
C ILE A 205 5.81 -15.70 16.81
N LEU A 206 4.67 -15.01 16.79
CA LEU A 206 3.61 -15.26 17.76
C LEU A 206 3.21 -16.72 17.59
N VAL A 207 3.80 -17.56 18.43
CA VAL A 207 3.51 -18.98 18.54
C VAL A 207 2.48 -19.08 19.65
N ASP A 208 1.21 -19.25 19.28
CA ASP A 208 0.08 -19.42 20.23
C ASP A 208 0.07 -20.82 20.88
N PHE A 209 1.24 -21.38 21.23
CA PHE A 209 1.39 -22.68 21.86
C PHE A 209 2.19 -22.57 23.15
N GLU A 210 1.60 -22.98 24.27
CA GLU A 210 2.26 -23.04 25.57
C GLU A 210 2.68 -24.48 25.93
N VAL A 211 3.78 -24.59 26.68
CA VAL A 211 4.22 -25.88 27.22
C VAL A 211 3.17 -26.39 28.23
N GLY A 212 2.75 -27.64 28.10
CA GLY A 212 1.71 -28.26 28.91
C GLY A 212 0.30 -28.21 28.29
N GLU A 213 0.14 -27.58 27.14
CA GLU A 213 -1.13 -27.50 26.44
C GLU A 213 -1.49 -28.82 25.72
N SER A 214 -2.79 -29.12 25.65
CA SER A 214 -3.32 -30.30 24.97
C SER A 214 -3.64 -30.00 23.51
N VAL A 215 -3.07 -30.77 22.60
CA VAL A 215 -3.21 -30.63 21.16
C VAL A 215 -3.61 -31.96 20.52
N THR A 216 -4.35 -31.90 19.42
CA THR A 216 -4.63 -33.07 18.58
C THR A 216 -3.65 -33.11 17.43
N VAL A 217 -3.04 -34.26 17.17
CA VAL A 217 -2.20 -34.46 15.98
C VAL A 217 -3.10 -34.53 14.75
N MET A 218 -2.91 -33.66 13.76
CA MET A 218 -3.68 -33.64 12.52
C MET A 218 -3.07 -34.49 11.41
N ASP A 219 -1.75 -34.68 11.42
CA ASP A 219 -1.03 -35.28 10.30
C ASP A 219 0.06 -36.27 10.77
N GLY A 220 0.36 -37.25 9.92
CA GLY A 220 1.29 -38.34 10.21
C GLY A 220 0.67 -39.60 10.80
N PRO A 221 1.49 -40.61 11.15
CA PRO A 221 1.03 -41.92 11.63
C PRO A 221 0.33 -41.88 12.99
N PHE A 222 0.36 -40.74 13.67
CA PHE A 222 -0.27 -40.48 14.97
C PHE A 222 -1.46 -39.52 14.86
N ALA A 223 -1.96 -39.26 13.64
CA ALA A 223 -3.12 -38.39 13.41
C ALA A 223 -4.33 -38.86 14.24
N THR A 224 -5.14 -37.90 14.70
CA THR A 224 -6.30 -38.05 15.58
C THR A 224 -6.03 -38.44 17.03
N LEU A 225 -4.76 -38.65 17.42
CA LEU A 225 -4.41 -38.93 18.81
C LEU A 225 -4.24 -37.63 19.62
N PRO A 226 -4.72 -37.61 20.88
CA PRO A 226 -4.45 -36.51 21.78
C PRO A 226 -2.98 -36.56 22.26
N ALA A 227 -2.34 -35.39 22.28
CA ALA A 227 -0.97 -35.22 22.71
C ALA A 227 -0.83 -33.98 23.60
N SER A 228 0.17 -33.96 24.48
CA SER A 228 0.52 -32.80 25.30
C SER A 228 1.86 -32.22 24.87
N ILE A 229 1.97 -30.88 24.85
CA ILE A 229 3.21 -30.19 24.47
C ILE A 229 4.20 -30.27 25.63
N SER A 230 5.37 -30.88 25.40
CA SER A 230 6.45 -30.95 26.38
C SER A 230 7.47 -29.82 26.21
N GLU A 231 7.78 -29.44 24.97
CA GLU A 231 8.79 -28.42 24.67
C GLU A 231 8.47 -27.77 23.32
N VAL A 232 8.57 -26.44 23.27
CA VAL A 232 8.35 -25.65 22.06
C VAL A 232 9.68 -25.08 21.58
N ASN A 233 10.14 -25.50 20.40
CA ASN A 233 11.29 -24.90 19.74
C ASN A 233 10.80 -23.95 18.64
N ALA A 234 10.59 -22.68 19.04
CA ALA A 234 10.14 -21.63 18.13
C ALA A 234 11.17 -21.34 17.01
N GLU A 235 12.46 -21.55 17.26
CA GLU A 235 13.52 -21.28 16.29
C GLU A 235 13.56 -22.28 15.13
N GLN A 236 13.27 -23.55 15.42
CA GLN A 236 13.31 -24.64 14.44
C GLN A 236 11.93 -25.05 13.92
N GLN A 237 10.87 -24.41 14.42
CA GLN A 237 9.48 -24.75 14.10
C GLN A 237 9.09 -26.21 14.42
N LYS A 238 9.63 -26.71 15.54
CA LYS A 238 9.42 -28.08 16.03
C LYS A 238 8.87 -28.08 17.45
N LEU A 239 8.00 -29.03 17.70
CA LEU A 239 7.35 -29.31 18.97
C LEU A 239 7.75 -30.72 19.41
N LYS A 240 8.20 -30.87 20.65
CA LYS A 240 8.23 -32.19 21.30
C LYS A 240 6.90 -32.38 21.99
N VAL A 241 6.11 -33.33 21.50
CA VAL A 241 4.83 -33.67 22.08
C VAL A 241 4.87 -35.08 22.67
N LEU A 242 4.12 -35.28 23.74
CA LEU A 242 3.90 -36.58 24.35
C LEU A 242 2.56 -37.09 23.84
N VAL A 243 2.60 -38.04 22.89
CA VAL A 243 1.39 -38.68 22.38
C VAL A 243 0.97 -39.76 23.38
N SER A 244 -0.29 -39.71 23.84
CA SER A 244 -0.82 -40.72 24.75
C SER A 244 -1.36 -41.90 23.96
N ILE A 245 -0.61 -43.01 23.94
CA ILE A 245 -0.99 -44.24 23.23
C ILE A 245 -1.06 -45.37 24.25
N PHE A 246 -2.24 -45.97 24.43
CA PHE A 246 -2.47 -47.08 25.37
C PHE A 246 -2.08 -46.79 26.84
N GLY A 247 -2.27 -45.55 27.29
CA GLY A 247 -1.92 -45.14 28.67
C GLY A 247 -0.41 -45.02 28.91
N ARG A 248 0.39 -44.95 27.84
CA ARG A 248 1.82 -44.62 27.89
C ARG A 248 2.08 -43.39 27.05
N GLU A 249 2.85 -42.46 27.60
CA GLU A 249 3.26 -41.24 26.91
C GLU A 249 4.54 -41.52 26.12
N THR A 250 4.48 -41.35 24.81
CA THR A 250 5.65 -41.50 23.92
C THR A 250 6.05 -40.14 23.35
N PRO A 251 7.31 -39.70 23.54
CA PRO A 251 7.79 -38.43 22.99
C PRO A 251 7.98 -38.54 21.48
N VAL A 252 7.37 -37.62 20.73
CA VAL A 252 7.46 -37.52 19.28
C VAL A 252 7.75 -36.06 18.90
N GLU A 253 8.60 -35.85 17.91
CA GLU A 253 8.85 -34.53 17.33
C GLU A 253 7.87 -34.26 16.18
N LEU A 254 7.06 -33.22 16.30
CA LEU A 254 6.11 -32.77 15.28
C LEU A 254 6.37 -31.30 14.92
N THR A 255 5.85 -30.87 13.78
CA THR A 255 5.89 -29.45 13.39
C THR A 255 4.59 -28.74 13.73
N PHE A 256 4.60 -27.41 13.82
CA PHE A 256 3.41 -26.60 14.13
C PHE A 256 2.21 -26.83 13.19
N ASN A 257 2.47 -27.22 11.93
CA ASN A 257 1.40 -27.47 10.96
C ASN A 257 0.71 -28.83 11.15
N GLN A 258 1.30 -29.73 11.94
CA GLN A 258 0.81 -31.11 12.13
C GLN A 258 -0.01 -31.27 13.40
N VAL A 259 -0.19 -30.21 14.18
CA VAL A 259 -0.96 -30.21 15.43
C VAL A 259 -2.04 -29.13 15.38
N ALA A 260 -3.17 -29.41 16.01
CA ALA A 260 -4.27 -28.47 16.20
C ALA A 260 -4.60 -28.35 17.68
N LYS A 261 -4.82 -27.12 18.14
CA LYS A 261 -5.24 -26.81 19.51
C LYS A 261 -6.66 -27.34 19.76
N ILE A 262 -6.89 -27.90 20.95
CA ILE A 262 -8.20 -28.37 21.44
C ILE A 262 -8.85 -27.27 22.28
#